data_AF-C4KJ68-F1
#
_entry.id   AF-C4KJ68-F1
#
_cell.length_a   1.000
_cell.length_b   1.000
_cell.length_c   1.000
_cell.angle_alpha   90.00
_cell.angle_beta   90.00
_cell.angle_gamma   90.00
#
_symmetry.space_group_name_H-M   'P 1'
#
loop_
_entity.id
_entity.type
_entity.pdbx_description
1 polymer ?
#
loop_
_entity_poly.entity_id
_entity_poly.type
_entity_poly.pdbx_seq_one_letter_code
_entity_poly.pdbx_strand_id
1 'polypeptide(L)'
;MVTIVLNKYKLLDKIHIGQQKLEDLLFNLKSEVKPIDENNIEIEINADRLDLLSSDGIARAIKGLLEKELGEAKYNVTDTEYTLIVDNVRTRPYALAAVVYNAKIDLEELIQFQEKLHGTIGRKRKKVAIGIHDLRKVDSKTIEYKEVPLSYKFVPLYENKELTISEILEKTEQGKLYGNISIANGVSPAIVQDDGEVLSIPPIINSNKTRLDENTKDFFIDVTGTSFEAVAQTLDIIVSNLAEAGGTIGRVKVLKSANFSQLSSPLFLHKIQNVREEYVKKILGIKTSKEEICKHVMRMRMNCDIENGVIRVTVPQYRVDILNEIDVVEDIAMSIGYNNLEPSKYISTNYGSYDYMTLLERKIRELGIGAGYVEISNFVLIKDEKLFSNKYVKILNPVTDEYNAVRNSLIPGLLDFLSKNQHAKFPIRVFETGDVVVYDSSTDTGFRNDKRAAYAIMDNKVSYEDIQAPIHYILKSLGLEVNYKEENNNIFIEGRSASIFYENEKMGVIGEVNPDVLIRFGIEYPAVIAELYISEIAKRLTNQR
;
A
#
# COMPACT_ATOMS: atom_id res chain seq x y z
N MET A 1 -3.31 -3.07 -4.60
CA MET A 1 -4.40 -3.17 -5.59
C MET A 1 -5.63 -3.74 -4.90
N VAL A 2 -6.79 -3.61 -5.52
CA VAL A 2 -8.08 -4.04 -5.01
C VAL A 2 -8.61 -5.13 -5.93
N THR A 3 -8.92 -6.27 -5.36
CA THR A 3 -9.40 -7.42 -6.13
C THR A 3 -10.90 -7.53 -6.05
N ILE A 4 -11.59 -7.71 -7.18
CA ILE A 4 -13.02 -8.03 -7.24
C ILE A 4 -13.24 -9.36 -7.97
N VAL A 5 -14.27 -10.10 -7.56
CA VAL A 5 -14.72 -11.30 -8.24
C VAL A 5 -16.02 -11.00 -8.97
N LEU A 6 -16.09 -11.34 -10.25
CA LEU A 6 -17.27 -11.15 -11.09
C LEU A 6 -17.60 -12.40 -11.87
N ASN A 7 -18.89 -12.59 -12.16
CA ASN A 7 -19.33 -13.58 -13.13
C ASN A 7 -18.94 -13.12 -14.54
N LYS A 8 -18.06 -13.88 -15.17
CA LYS A 8 -17.52 -13.62 -16.51
C LYS A 8 -18.61 -13.47 -17.56
N TYR A 9 -19.61 -14.36 -17.55
CA TYR A 9 -20.67 -14.35 -18.56
C TYR A 9 -21.59 -13.15 -18.42
N LYS A 10 -21.94 -12.74 -17.19
CA LYS A 10 -22.70 -11.51 -16.94
C LYS A 10 -21.96 -10.28 -17.46
N LEU A 11 -20.64 -10.19 -17.21
CA LEU A 11 -19.83 -9.07 -17.69
C LEU A 11 -19.70 -9.06 -19.22
N LEU A 12 -19.46 -10.21 -19.84
CA LEU A 12 -19.36 -10.32 -21.30
C LEU A 12 -20.71 -10.00 -21.97
N ASP A 13 -21.84 -10.39 -21.38
CA ASP A 13 -23.18 -10.08 -21.88
C ASP A 13 -23.45 -8.57 -21.85
N LYS A 14 -23.05 -7.85 -20.80
CA LYS A 14 -23.18 -6.38 -20.73
C LYS A 14 -22.40 -5.63 -21.82
N ILE A 15 -21.29 -6.19 -22.30
CA ILE A 15 -20.34 -5.50 -23.19
C ILE A 15 -20.43 -6.00 -24.64
N HIS A 16 -20.87 -7.24 -24.84
CA HIS A 16 -20.92 -7.94 -26.13
C HIS A 16 -19.55 -8.04 -26.82
N ILE A 17 -18.55 -8.62 -26.13
CA ILE A 17 -17.22 -8.93 -26.65
C ILE A 17 -16.77 -10.33 -26.22
N GLY A 18 -15.70 -10.86 -26.84
CA GLY A 18 -15.06 -12.10 -26.40
C GLY A 18 -14.10 -11.91 -25.23
N GLN A 19 -13.78 -13.00 -24.52
CA GLN A 19 -12.94 -12.99 -23.32
C GLN A 19 -11.54 -12.39 -23.57
N GLN A 20 -10.83 -12.81 -24.62
CA GLN A 20 -9.51 -12.26 -24.93
C GLN A 20 -9.54 -10.74 -25.11
N LYS A 21 -10.57 -10.23 -25.78
CA LYS A 21 -10.69 -8.78 -26.01
C LYS A 21 -11.01 -8.02 -24.72
N LEU A 22 -11.77 -8.63 -23.81
CA LEU A 22 -12.00 -8.08 -22.46
C LEU A 22 -10.69 -7.97 -21.69
N GLU A 23 -9.88 -9.03 -21.68
CA GLU A 23 -8.59 -9.06 -21.00
C GLU A 23 -7.64 -7.99 -21.56
N ASP A 24 -7.53 -7.85 -22.89
CA ASP A 24 -6.68 -6.82 -23.52
C ASP A 24 -7.13 -5.39 -23.14
N LEU A 25 -8.43 -5.14 -23.07
CA LEU A 25 -8.98 -3.82 -22.73
C LEU A 25 -8.83 -3.50 -21.24
N LEU A 26 -9.00 -4.50 -20.37
CA LEU A 26 -8.74 -4.37 -18.94
C LEU A 26 -7.25 -4.14 -18.68
N PHE A 27 -6.37 -4.81 -19.42
CA PHE A 27 -4.93 -4.56 -19.34
C PHE A 27 -4.57 -3.11 -19.70
N ASN A 28 -5.20 -2.53 -20.73
CA ASN A 28 -5.05 -1.11 -21.05
C ASN A 28 -5.56 -0.18 -19.93
N LEU A 29 -6.55 -0.62 -19.15
CA LEU A 29 -7.03 0.04 -17.94
C LEU A 29 -6.20 -0.32 -16.69
N LYS A 30 -4.97 -0.82 -16.87
CA LYS A 30 -4.05 -1.26 -15.81
C LYS A 30 -4.66 -2.29 -14.86
N SER A 31 -5.56 -3.12 -15.36
CA SER A 31 -6.22 -4.16 -14.60
C SER A 31 -5.78 -5.54 -15.10
N GLU A 32 -5.53 -6.46 -14.17
CA GLU A 32 -5.17 -7.84 -14.50
C GLU A 32 -6.35 -8.76 -14.24
N VAL A 33 -6.56 -9.74 -15.13
CA VAL A 33 -7.62 -10.73 -15.03
C VAL A 33 -7.02 -12.09 -14.72
N LYS A 34 -7.54 -12.77 -13.70
CA LYS A 34 -7.16 -14.14 -13.33
C LYS A 34 -8.42 -15.01 -13.32
N PRO A 35 -8.47 -16.13 -14.05
CA PRO A 35 -9.61 -17.05 -13.96
C PRO A 35 -9.62 -17.73 -12.58
N ILE A 36 -10.79 -17.81 -11.94
CA ILE A 36 -10.99 -18.57 -10.70
C ILE A 36 -11.56 -19.95 -11.05
N ASP A 37 -12.66 -19.96 -11.81
CA ASP A 37 -13.36 -21.15 -12.27
C ASP A 37 -13.98 -20.89 -13.66
N GLU A 38 -14.82 -21.82 -14.15
CA GLU A 38 -15.45 -21.69 -15.47
C GLU A 38 -16.30 -20.41 -15.63
N ASN A 39 -16.94 -19.98 -14.54
CA ASN A 39 -17.90 -18.88 -14.51
C ASN A 39 -17.34 -17.58 -13.94
N ASN A 40 -16.38 -17.64 -13.03
CA ASN A 40 -15.90 -16.50 -12.27
C ASN A 40 -14.48 -16.09 -12.65
N ILE A 41 -14.30 -14.78 -12.77
CA ILE A 41 -13.00 -14.15 -12.96
C ILE A 41 -12.70 -13.23 -11.78
N GLU A 42 -11.43 -13.22 -11.40
CA GLU A 42 -10.84 -12.25 -10.51
C GLU A 42 -10.27 -11.11 -11.34
N ILE A 43 -10.59 -9.86 -10.98
CA ILE A 43 -10.03 -8.66 -11.61
C ILE A 43 -9.31 -7.84 -10.55
N GLU A 44 -8.02 -7.61 -10.77
CA GLU A 44 -7.18 -6.77 -9.93
C GLU A 44 -7.20 -5.34 -10.48
N ILE A 45 -7.71 -4.40 -9.68
CA ILE A 45 -7.97 -3.01 -10.05
C ILE A 45 -7.08 -2.09 -9.21
N ASN A 46 -6.54 -1.04 -9.82
CA ASN A 46 -5.80 -0.03 -9.07
C ASN A 46 -6.71 0.74 -8.10
N ALA A 47 -6.15 1.13 -6.96
CA ALA A 47 -6.92 1.68 -5.84
C ALA A 47 -7.46 3.11 -6.09
N ASP A 48 -7.04 3.75 -7.16
CA ASP A 48 -7.47 5.07 -7.64
C ASP A 48 -8.79 4.99 -8.43
N ARG A 49 -8.97 3.96 -9.26
CA ARG A 49 -10.15 3.74 -10.11
C ARG A 49 -11.29 3.05 -9.38
N LEU A 50 -11.78 3.70 -8.33
CA LEU A 50 -12.89 3.22 -7.50
C LEU A 50 -14.19 3.00 -8.28
N ASP A 51 -14.35 3.70 -9.39
CA ASP A 51 -15.49 3.57 -10.28
C ASP A 51 -15.55 2.20 -10.98
N LEU A 52 -14.42 1.50 -11.09
CA LEU A 52 -14.30 0.17 -11.72
C LEU A 52 -14.57 -1.00 -10.76
N LEU A 53 -14.87 -0.77 -9.48
CA LEU A 53 -15.08 -1.83 -8.49
C LEU A 53 -16.40 -2.60 -8.64
N SER A 54 -17.06 -2.51 -9.80
CA SER A 54 -18.27 -3.23 -10.18
C SER A 54 -18.27 -3.55 -11.68
N SER A 55 -19.03 -4.55 -12.10
CA SER A 55 -19.22 -4.92 -13.50
C SER A 55 -19.81 -3.78 -14.33
N ASP A 56 -20.72 -2.99 -13.76
CA ASP A 56 -21.33 -1.83 -14.42
C ASP A 56 -20.32 -0.70 -14.66
N GLY A 57 -19.46 -0.44 -13.69
CA GLY A 57 -18.36 0.53 -13.83
C GLY A 57 -17.33 0.09 -14.87
N ILE A 58 -16.97 -1.19 -14.89
CA ILE A 58 -16.09 -1.78 -15.90
C ILE A 58 -16.74 -1.69 -17.29
N ALA A 59 -18.00 -2.06 -17.42
CA ALA A 59 -18.73 -2.00 -18.67
C ALA A 59 -18.77 -0.56 -19.22
N ARG A 60 -19.02 0.45 -18.37
CA ARG A 60 -18.96 1.87 -18.74
C ARG A 60 -17.61 2.25 -19.33
N ALA A 61 -16.50 1.88 -18.69
CA ALA A 61 -15.16 2.19 -19.18
C ALA A 61 -14.84 1.48 -20.50
N ILE A 62 -15.18 0.19 -20.61
CA ILE A 62 -14.89 -0.61 -21.80
C ILE A 62 -15.70 -0.15 -23.02
N LYS A 63 -16.97 0.23 -22.84
CA LYS A 63 -17.79 0.83 -23.92
C LYS A 63 -17.13 2.07 -24.52
N GLY A 64 -16.45 2.87 -23.69
CA GLY A 64 -15.65 4.02 -24.13
C GLY A 64 -14.47 3.61 -25.00
N LEU A 65 -13.67 2.64 -24.54
CA LEU A 65 -12.51 2.15 -25.29
C LEU A 65 -12.88 1.50 -26.63
N LEU A 66 -14.05 0.86 -26.68
CA LEU A 66 -14.65 0.28 -27.89
C LEU A 66 -15.33 1.32 -28.81
N GLU A 67 -15.36 2.60 -28.42
CA GLU A 67 -16.07 3.68 -29.12
C GLU A 67 -17.57 3.43 -29.30
N LYS A 68 -18.19 2.58 -28.46
CA LYS A 68 -19.65 2.37 -28.44
C LYS A 68 -20.37 3.55 -27.83
N GLU A 69 -19.78 4.13 -26.79
CA GLU A 69 -20.28 5.33 -26.14
C GLU A 69 -19.10 6.25 -25.81
N LEU A 70 -19.12 7.48 -26.33
CA LEU A 70 -18.07 8.47 -26.12
C LEU A 70 -18.55 9.58 -25.17
N GLY A 71 -17.60 10.20 -24.45
CA GLY A 71 -17.92 11.25 -23.49
C GLY A 71 -18.40 10.70 -22.14
N GLU A 72 -18.77 11.60 -21.24
CA GLU A 72 -19.29 11.22 -19.93
C GLU A 72 -20.63 10.48 -20.04
N ALA A 73 -20.86 9.54 -19.13
CA ALA A 73 -22.16 8.90 -18.98
C ALA A 73 -23.18 9.91 -18.45
N LYS A 74 -24.37 9.94 -19.05
CA LYS A 74 -25.49 10.77 -18.62
C LYS A 74 -26.51 9.93 -17.87
N TYR A 75 -26.85 10.35 -16.66
CA TYR A 75 -27.78 9.62 -15.80
C TYR A 75 -29.11 10.36 -15.68
N ASN A 76 -30.20 9.60 -15.55
CA ASN A 76 -31.51 10.16 -15.23
C ASN A 76 -31.53 10.54 -13.75
N VAL A 77 -31.74 11.83 -13.48
CA VAL A 77 -31.78 12.38 -12.12
C VAL A 77 -33.11 13.05 -11.87
N THR A 78 -33.77 12.70 -10.78
CA THR A 78 -35.04 13.30 -10.34
C THR A 78 -34.92 13.84 -8.91
N ASP A 79 -35.70 14.85 -8.57
CA ASP A 79 -35.86 15.25 -7.18
C ASP A 79 -36.84 14.31 -6.47
N THR A 80 -36.61 14.06 -5.19
CA THR A 80 -37.49 13.21 -4.36
C THR A 80 -38.01 13.99 -3.15
N GLU A 81 -39.01 13.42 -2.48
CA GLU A 81 -39.55 13.97 -1.24
C GLU A 81 -38.69 13.63 -0.01
N TYR A 82 -37.63 12.82 -0.18
CA TYR A 82 -36.79 12.42 0.94
C TYR A 82 -35.92 13.56 1.46
N THR A 83 -35.85 13.67 2.78
CA THR A 83 -35.03 14.63 3.50
C THR A 83 -34.15 13.92 4.52
N LEU A 84 -32.85 14.22 4.51
CA LEU A 84 -31.88 13.86 5.54
C LEU A 84 -31.57 15.09 6.41
N ILE A 85 -31.97 15.05 7.68
CA ILE A 85 -31.64 16.04 8.69
C ILE A 85 -30.34 15.62 9.37
N VAL A 86 -29.31 16.44 9.25
CA VAL A 86 -27.97 16.19 9.80
C VAL A 86 -27.77 17.06 11.04
N ASP A 87 -27.88 16.42 12.21
CA ASP A 87 -27.54 17.02 13.49
C ASP A 87 -26.02 17.07 13.71
N ASN A 88 -25.63 17.67 14.83
CA ASN A 88 -24.23 17.77 15.21
C ASN A 88 -23.68 16.44 15.77
N VAL A 89 -23.13 15.60 14.89
CA VAL A 89 -22.45 14.35 15.25
C VAL A 89 -20.94 14.58 15.35
N ARG A 90 -20.39 14.65 16.57
CA ARG A 90 -19.04 15.19 16.81
C ARG A 90 -17.93 14.32 16.24
N THR A 91 -18.05 13.00 16.38
CA THR A 91 -17.02 12.05 15.93
C THR A 91 -17.05 11.81 14.42
N ARG A 92 -18.16 12.14 13.76
CA ARG A 92 -18.41 11.88 12.34
C ARG A 92 -19.40 12.91 11.76
N PRO A 93 -18.94 14.14 11.49
CA PRO A 93 -19.83 15.30 11.29
C PRO A 93 -20.52 15.38 9.92
N TYR A 94 -20.21 14.50 8.98
CA TYR A 94 -20.76 14.56 7.63
C TYR A 94 -21.61 13.35 7.32
N ALA A 95 -22.80 13.60 6.75
CA ALA A 95 -23.65 12.59 6.15
C ALA A 95 -24.31 13.17 4.89
N LEU A 96 -24.43 12.33 3.87
CA LEU A 96 -25.19 12.58 2.65
C LEU A 96 -26.01 11.34 2.32
N ALA A 97 -27.07 11.50 1.55
CA ALA A 97 -27.89 10.37 1.10
C ALA A 97 -28.35 10.53 -0.35
N ALA A 98 -28.74 9.41 -0.95
CA ALA A 98 -29.38 9.38 -2.26
C ALA A 98 -30.40 8.24 -2.31
N VAL A 99 -31.29 8.33 -3.28
CA VAL A 99 -32.15 7.22 -3.66
C VAL A 99 -31.75 6.75 -5.05
N VAL A 100 -31.84 5.44 -5.32
CA VAL A 100 -31.76 4.92 -6.69
C VAL A 100 -32.92 3.97 -6.93
N TYR A 101 -33.73 4.25 -7.95
CA TYR A 101 -34.89 3.46 -8.32
C TYR A 101 -34.57 2.49 -9.46
N ASN A 102 -35.13 1.28 -9.40
CA ASN A 102 -35.08 0.26 -10.46
C ASN A 102 -33.68 -0.18 -10.93
N ALA A 103 -32.64 -0.06 -10.10
CA ALA A 103 -31.32 -0.57 -10.45
C ALA A 103 -31.30 -2.11 -10.38
N LYS A 104 -30.78 -2.76 -11.44
CA LYS A 104 -30.70 -4.22 -11.59
C LYS A 104 -29.27 -4.69 -11.40
N ILE A 105 -28.87 -4.83 -10.15
CA ILE A 105 -27.53 -5.32 -9.77
C ILE A 105 -27.64 -6.63 -8.99
N ASP A 106 -26.65 -7.49 -9.16
CA ASP A 106 -26.50 -8.70 -8.36
C ASP A 106 -26.19 -8.33 -6.90
N LEU A 107 -26.86 -8.98 -5.94
CA LEU A 107 -26.73 -8.62 -4.53
C LEU A 107 -25.31 -8.86 -4.01
N GLU A 108 -24.67 -9.95 -4.41
CA GLU A 108 -23.31 -10.29 -3.99
C GLU A 108 -22.30 -9.29 -4.55
N GLU A 109 -22.49 -8.88 -5.81
CA GLU A 109 -21.69 -7.82 -6.44
C GLU A 109 -21.84 -6.48 -5.73
N LEU A 110 -23.06 -6.09 -5.35
CA LEU A 110 -23.33 -4.84 -4.63
C LEU A 110 -22.69 -4.83 -3.23
N ILE A 111 -22.79 -5.94 -2.50
CA ILE A 111 -22.14 -6.09 -1.18
C ILE A 111 -20.62 -6.03 -1.33
N GLN A 112 -20.06 -6.74 -2.32
CA GLN A 112 -18.63 -6.67 -2.60
C GLN A 112 -18.21 -5.24 -2.90
N PHE A 113 -18.92 -4.54 -3.79
CA PHE A 113 -18.61 -3.16 -4.16
C PHE A 113 -18.62 -2.23 -2.93
N GLN A 114 -19.63 -2.34 -2.08
CA GLN A 114 -19.70 -1.61 -0.81
C GLN A 114 -18.50 -1.90 0.10
N GLU A 115 -18.16 -3.17 0.31
CA GLU A 115 -17.05 -3.57 1.18
C GLU A 115 -15.68 -3.14 0.62
N LYS A 116 -15.48 -3.17 -0.71
CA LYS A 116 -14.27 -2.64 -1.33
C LYS A 116 -14.16 -1.13 -1.11
N LEU A 117 -15.25 -0.36 -1.23
CA LEU A 117 -15.25 1.07 -0.93
C LEU A 117 -14.98 1.37 0.55
N HIS A 118 -15.52 0.56 1.48
CA HIS A 118 -15.17 0.66 2.91
C HIS A 118 -13.69 0.42 3.16
N GLY A 119 -13.09 -0.54 2.46
CA GLY A 119 -11.67 -0.87 2.55
C GLY A 119 -10.75 0.23 2.00
N THR A 120 -11.12 0.83 0.87
CA THR A 120 -10.30 1.81 0.13
C THR A 120 -10.52 3.23 0.63
N ILE A 121 -11.43 4.00 0.00
CA ILE A 121 -11.73 5.39 0.34
C ILE A 121 -12.26 5.52 1.78
N GLY A 122 -12.94 4.48 2.28
CA GLY A 122 -13.42 4.39 3.65
C GLY A 122 -12.32 4.17 4.70
N ARG A 123 -11.12 3.71 4.32
CA ARG A 123 -10.02 3.34 5.24
C ARG A 123 -10.48 2.40 6.35
N LYS A 124 -11.07 1.26 5.98
CA LYS A 124 -11.75 0.32 6.90
C LYS A 124 -12.81 1.04 7.74
N ARG A 125 -13.69 1.78 7.05
CA ARG A 125 -14.79 2.59 7.61
C ARG A 125 -14.41 3.77 8.51
N LYS A 126 -13.12 3.97 8.83
CA LYS A 126 -12.65 5.09 9.66
C LYS A 126 -12.92 6.46 9.05
N LYS A 127 -12.80 6.59 7.72
CA LYS A 127 -13.01 7.84 7.00
C LYS A 127 -14.44 7.97 6.46
N VAL A 128 -14.97 6.90 5.87
CA VAL A 128 -16.31 6.84 5.25
C VAL A 128 -16.97 5.51 5.56
N ALA A 129 -18.24 5.52 5.95
CA ALA A 129 -19.11 4.37 6.07
C ALA A 129 -20.32 4.56 5.14
N ILE A 130 -20.84 3.44 4.65
CA ILE A 130 -21.89 3.39 3.62
C ILE A 130 -22.99 2.49 4.17
N GLY A 131 -24.22 3.00 4.25
CA GLY A 131 -25.43 2.21 4.43
C GLY A 131 -26.17 2.08 3.10
N ILE A 132 -26.56 0.85 2.74
CA ILE A 132 -27.43 0.58 1.60
C ILE A 132 -28.63 -0.17 2.14
N HIS A 133 -29.82 0.39 1.88
CA HIS A 133 -31.09 0.01 2.48
C HIS A 133 -32.10 -0.27 1.39
N ASP A 134 -32.95 -1.28 1.58
CA ASP A 134 -34.10 -1.49 0.71
C ASP A 134 -35.10 -0.34 0.89
N LEU A 135 -35.21 0.53 -0.12
CA LEU A 135 -36.02 1.74 -0.06
C LEU A 135 -37.49 1.43 0.25
N ARG A 136 -37.99 0.28 -0.19
CA ARG A 136 -39.39 -0.14 0.01
C ARG A 136 -39.70 -0.42 1.49
N LYS A 137 -38.66 -0.61 2.30
CA LYS A 137 -38.71 -0.89 3.75
C LYS A 137 -38.34 0.33 4.59
N VAL A 138 -38.08 1.49 3.95
CA VAL A 138 -37.91 2.79 4.59
C VAL A 138 -39.26 3.49 4.58
N ASP A 139 -39.92 3.52 5.73
CA ASP A 139 -41.30 3.96 5.87
C ASP A 139 -41.42 5.49 5.85
N SER A 140 -40.40 6.19 6.33
CA SER A 140 -40.39 7.64 6.42
C SER A 140 -39.69 8.33 5.24
N LYS A 141 -40.20 9.51 4.88
CA LYS A 141 -39.49 10.45 3.99
C LYS A 141 -38.55 11.37 4.75
N THR A 142 -38.63 11.43 6.08
CA THR A 142 -37.74 12.25 6.92
C THR A 142 -36.84 11.35 7.72
N ILE A 143 -35.54 11.49 7.50
CA ILE A 143 -34.50 10.67 8.13
C ILE A 143 -33.55 11.60 8.87
N GLU A 144 -33.15 11.24 10.06
CA GLU A 144 -32.25 12.02 10.91
C GLU A 144 -30.92 11.29 11.11
N TYR A 145 -29.81 12.02 10.96
CA TYR A 145 -28.48 11.58 11.36
C TYR A 145 -28.06 12.33 12.63
N LYS A 146 -28.03 11.63 13.76
CA LYS A 146 -27.78 12.22 15.09
C LYS A 146 -27.01 11.30 16.03
N GLU A 147 -26.58 11.82 17.17
CA GLU A 147 -26.02 11.02 18.26
C GLU A 147 -27.16 10.40 19.08
N VAL A 148 -27.09 9.09 19.36
CA VAL A 148 -28.01 8.36 20.24
C VAL A 148 -27.26 7.71 21.40
N PRO A 149 -27.88 7.54 22.58
CA PRO A 149 -27.24 6.87 23.71
C PRO A 149 -27.00 5.38 23.41
N LEU A 150 -25.98 4.77 24.03
CA LEU A 150 -25.70 3.34 23.82
C LEU A 150 -26.83 2.39 24.29
N SER A 151 -27.79 2.91 25.07
CA SER A 151 -28.99 2.20 25.49
C SER A 151 -30.07 2.10 24.41
N TYR A 152 -29.91 2.79 23.27
CA TYR A 152 -30.86 2.72 22.16
C TYR A 152 -30.93 1.29 21.61
N LYS A 153 -32.13 0.86 21.20
CA LYS A 153 -32.40 -0.52 20.77
C LYS A 153 -32.87 -0.55 19.32
N PHE A 154 -32.45 -1.59 18.61
CA PHE A 154 -32.99 -1.96 17.30
C PHE A 154 -32.62 -3.41 17.00
N VAL A 155 -33.14 -3.97 15.90
CA VAL A 155 -32.77 -5.29 15.42
C VAL A 155 -31.60 -5.15 14.42
N PRO A 156 -30.35 -5.45 14.80
CA PRO A 156 -29.21 -5.32 13.90
C PRO A 156 -29.21 -6.41 12.81
N LEU A 157 -28.48 -6.16 11.73
CA LEU A 157 -28.40 -7.04 10.57
C LEU A 157 -28.12 -8.50 10.97
N TYR A 158 -28.90 -9.43 10.41
CA TYR A 158 -28.86 -10.88 10.67
C TYR A 158 -29.28 -11.33 12.07
N GLU A 159 -29.72 -10.41 12.94
CA GLU A 159 -30.34 -10.75 14.21
C GLU A 159 -31.87 -10.76 14.11
N ASN A 160 -32.50 -11.46 15.05
CA ASN A 160 -33.96 -11.62 15.13
C ASN A 160 -34.57 -10.96 16.38
N LYS A 161 -33.74 -10.31 17.21
CA LYS A 161 -34.15 -9.68 18.47
C LYS A 161 -33.56 -8.29 18.56
N GLU A 162 -34.27 -7.41 19.25
CA GLU A 162 -33.74 -6.10 19.59
C GLU A 162 -32.55 -6.23 20.54
N LEU A 163 -31.46 -5.56 20.20
CA LEU A 163 -30.28 -5.43 21.02
C LEU A 163 -30.03 -3.94 21.28
N THR A 164 -29.52 -3.62 22.46
CA THR A 164 -28.95 -2.29 22.71
C THR A 164 -27.68 -2.09 21.89
N ILE A 165 -27.30 -0.85 21.59
CA ILE A 165 -26.01 -0.57 20.94
C ILE A 165 -24.85 -1.12 21.77
N SER A 166 -24.89 -1.00 23.10
CA SER A 166 -23.92 -1.66 23.99
C SER A 166 -23.79 -3.16 23.75
N GLU A 167 -24.92 -3.89 23.65
CA GLU A 167 -24.90 -5.32 23.37
C GLU A 167 -24.38 -5.63 21.97
N ILE A 168 -24.67 -4.79 20.98
CA ILE A 168 -24.18 -4.96 19.61
C ILE A 168 -22.65 -4.90 19.58
N LEU A 169 -22.06 -3.94 20.29
CA LEU A 169 -20.61 -3.77 20.39
C LEU A 169 -19.91 -5.00 20.97
N GLU A 170 -20.54 -5.65 21.94
CA GLU A 170 -20.00 -6.83 22.61
C GLU A 170 -20.27 -8.14 21.86
N LYS A 171 -21.46 -8.30 21.29
CA LYS A 171 -21.96 -9.59 20.79
C LYS A 171 -21.74 -9.79 19.30
N THR A 172 -21.84 -8.75 18.48
CA THR A 172 -21.74 -8.87 17.02
C THR A 172 -20.29 -8.79 16.53
N GLU A 173 -19.97 -9.42 15.40
CA GLU A 173 -18.64 -9.31 14.80
C GLU A 173 -18.31 -7.87 14.39
N GLN A 174 -19.28 -7.18 13.76
CA GLN A 174 -19.12 -5.80 13.31
C GLN A 174 -18.94 -4.85 14.50
N GLY A 175 -19.63 -5.10 15.62
CA GLY A 175 -19.45 -4.39 16.87
C GLY A 175 -18.02 -4.46 17.39
N LYS A 176 -17.44 -5.66 17.41
CA LYS A 176 -16.05 -5.87 17.85
C LYS A 176 -15.03 -5.24 16.91
N LEU A 177 -15.27 -5.30 15.61
CA LEU A 177 -14.34 -4.79 14.59
C LEU A 177 -14.35 -3.26 14.49
N TYR A 178 -15.53 -2.63 14.55
CA TYR A 178 -15.72 -1.22 14.19
C TYR A 178 -16.24 -0.34 15.33
N GLY A 179 -16.58 -0.92 16.49
CA GLY A 179 -17.16 -0.21 17.64
C GLY A 179 -16.33 0.96 18.15
N ASN A 180 -15.00 0.83 18.09
CA ASN A 180 -14.06 1.83 18.61
C ASN A 180 -13.85 3.03 17.67
N ILE A 181 -14.50 3.09 16.50
CA ILE A 181 -14.21 4.12 15.50
C ILE A 181 -14.90 5.46 15.82
N SER A 182 -16.19 5.42 16.19
CA SER A 182 -17.00 6.65 16.29
C SER A 182 -17.76 6.79 17.60
N ILE A 183 -17.64 5.83 18.53
CA ILE A 183 -18.23 5.94 19.86
C ILE A 183 -17.37 6.85 20.72
N ALA A 184 -18.00 7.86 21.30
CA ALA A 184 -17.39 8.76 22.27
C ALA A 184 -18.44 9.18 23.29
N ASN A 185 -18.03 9.36 24.54
CA ASN A 185 -18.88 9.91 25.62
C ASN A 185 -20.24 9.21 25.78
N GLY A 186 -20.30 7.89 25.60
CA GLY A 186 -21.53 7.10 25.81
C GLY A 186 -22.61 7.31 24.75
N VAL A 187 -22.27 7.89 23.60
CA VAL A 187 -23.17 8.04 22.45
C VAL A 187 -22.56 7.47 21.18
N SER A 188 -23.42 7.14 20.22
CA SER A 188 -23.06 6.63 18.90
C SER A 188 -23.79 7.39 17.80
N PRO A 189 -23.17 7.63 16.63
CA PRO A 189 -23.90 8.08 15.45
C PRO A 189 -24.99 7.09 15.03
N ALA A 190 -26.16 7.57 14.68
CA ALA A 190 -27.26 6.78 14.16
C ALA A 190 -27.97 7.49 13.02
N ILE A 191 -28.40 6.70 12.03
CA ILE A 191 -29.39 7.09 11.03
C ILE A 191 -30.73 6.54 11.51
N VAL A 192 -31.68 7.42 11.80
CA VAL A 192 -33.00 7.05 12.33
C VAL A 192 -34.12 7.67 11.51
N GLN A 193 -35.28 7.02 11.51
CA GLN A 193 -36.52 7.57 10.98
C GLN A 193 -37.22 8.44 12.04
N ASP A 194 -38.23 9.21 11.61
CA ASP A 194 -39.05 10.06 12.47
C ASP A 194 -39.86 9.29 13.53
N ASP A 195 -40.22 8.04 13.25
CA ASP A 195 -40.83 7.12 14.22
C ASP A 195 -39.85 6.58 15.29
N GLY A 196 -38.57 6.97 15.19
CA GLY A 196 -37.50 6.58 16.11
C GLY A 196 -36.78 5.29 15.72
N GLU A 197 -37.18 4.64 14.64
CA GLU A 197 -36.57 3.40 14.18
C GLU A 197 -35.19 3.62 13.56
N VAL A 198 -34.24 2.75 13.90
CA VAL A 198 -32.85 2.84 13.40
C VAL A 198 -32.75 2.18 12.03
N LEU A 199 -32.22 2.92 11.04
CA LEU A 199 -31.77 2.37 9.76
C LEU A 199 -30.35 1.81 9.87
N SER A 200 -29.44 2.55 10.50
CA SER A 200 -28.05 2.12 10.71
C SER A 200 -27.41 2.82 11.91
N ILE A 201 -26.35 2.18 12.44
CA ILE A 201 -25.44 2.75 13.43
C ILE A 201 -24.05 2.86 12.78
N PRO A 202 -23.74 3.95 12.04
CA PRO A 202 -22.46 4.08 11.36
C PRO A 202 -21.29 4.26 12.33
N PRO A 203 -20.10 3.67 12.06
CA PRO A 203 -19.74 2.79 10.93
C PRO A 203 -19.96 1.28 11.19
N ILE A 204 -20.77 0.93 12.19
CA ILE A 204 -20.81 -0.40 12.79
C ILE A 204 -21.70 -1.34 11.98
N ILE A 205 -23.03 -1.14 12.00
CA ILE A 205 -23.97 -2.12 11.44
C ILE A 205 -25.29 -1.47 11.00
N ASN A 206 -25.94 -2.06 9.99
CA ASN A 206 -27.27 -1.67 9.52
C ASN A 206 -28.37 -2.42 10.28
N SER A 207 -29.61 -1.94 10.17
CA SER A 207 -30.81 -2.61 10.68
C SER A 207 -31.20 -3.80 9.80
N ASN A 208 -31.70 -4.87 10.43
CA ASN A 208 -32.23 -6.03 9.72
C ASN A 208 -33.53 -5.71 8.97
N LYS A 209 -34.29 -4.68 9.40
CA LYS A 209 -35.55 -4.30 8.75
C LYS A 209 -35.34 -3.89 7.30
N THR A 210 -34.35 -3.03 7.03
CA THR A 210 -34.05 -2.55 5.69
C THR A 210 -33.03 -3.41 4.94
N ARG A 211 -32.86 -4.66 5.37
CA ARG A 211 -31.91 -5.60 4.75
C ARG A 211 -32.26 -5.81 3.28
N LEU A 212 -31.22 -5.83 2.45
CA LEU A 212 -31.30 -6.14 1.03
C LEU A 212 -31.59 -7.62 0.80
N ASP A 213 -32.28 -7.91 -0.29
CA ASP A 213 -32.54 -9.25 -0.82
C ASP A 213 -32.42 -9.24 -2.35
N GLU A 214 -32.38 -10.42 -2.97
CA GLU A 214 -32.23 -10.57 -4.43
C GLU A 214 -33.33 -9.86 -5.26
N ASN A 215 -34.45 -9.48 -4.64
CA ASN A 215 -35.55 -8.77 -5.30
C ASN A 215 -35.49 -7.26 -5.07
N THR A 216 -34.50 -6.76 -4.36
CA THR A 216 -34.33 -5.33 -4.07
C THR A 216 -33.81 -4.62 -5.32
N LYS A 217 -34.54 -3.57 -5.74
CA LYS A 217 -34.19 -2.75 -6.92
C LYS A 217 -34.22 -1.26 -6.64
N ASP A 218 -34.81 -0.88 -5.51
CA ASP A 218 -34.92 0.49 -5.05
C ASP A 218 -34.09 0.63 -3.76
N PHE A 219 -33.15 1.56 -3.77
CA PHE A 219 -32.13 1.68 -2.73
C PHE A 219 -32.20 3.06 -2.09
N PHE A 220 -32.25 3.10 -0.76
CA PHE A 220 -31.84 4.29 0.01
C PHE A 220 -30.38 4.10 0.40
N ILE A 221 -29.53 5.08 0.09
CA ILE A 221 -28.10 5.00 0.32
C ILE A 221 -27.72 6.15 1.24
N ASP A 222 -27.15 5.85 2.39
CA ASP A 222 -26.51 6.85 3.25
C ASP A 222 -24.99 6.67 3.22
N VAL A 223 -24.29 7.79 3.28
CA VAL A 223 -22.84 7.82 3.38
C VAL A 223 -22.47 8.79 4.48
N THR A 224 -21.73 8.31 5.48
CA THR A 224 -21.32 9.09 6.66
C THR A 224 -19.82 9.08 6.83
N GLY A 225 -19.23 10.17 7.34
CA GLY A 225 -17.77 10.26 7.40
C GLY A 225 -17.20 11.46 8.14
N THR A 226 -15.88 11.45 8.23
CA THR A 226 -15.07 12.51 8.84
C THR A 226 -14.56 13.52 7.82
N SER A 227 -14.76 13.26 6.53
CA SER A 227 -14.38 14.13 5.41
C SER A 227 -15.56 14.29 4.46
N PHE A 228 -16.04 15.53 4.31
CA PHE A 228 -17.17 15.84 3.43
C PHE A 228 -16.90 15.45 1.97
N GLU A 229 -15.70 15.78 1.47
CA GLU A 229 -15.29 15.44 0.11
C GLU A 229 -15.35 13.92 -0.14
N ALA A 230 -14.79 13.13 0.78
CA ALA A 230 -14.81 11.67 0.65
C ALA A 230 -16.22 11.08 0.72
N VAL A 231 -17.10 11.66 1.56
CA VAL A 231 -18.51 11.27 1.65
C VAL A 231 -19.23 11.56 0.33
N ALA A 232 -19.08 12.76 -0.22
CA ALA A 232 -19.69 13.15 -1.49
C ALA A 232 -19.20 12.28 -2.67
N GLN A 233 -17.88 12.11 -2.78
CA GLN A 233 -17.25 11.27 -3.80
C GLN A 233 -17.74 9.82 -3.73
N THR A 234 -17.81 9.24 -2.52
CA THR A 234 -18.28 7.86 -2.34
C THR A 234 -19.73 7.72 -2.75
N LEU A 235 -20.59 8.67 -2.37
CA LEU A 235 -22.00 8.65 -2.78
C LEU A 235 -22.13 8.76 -4.31
N ASP A 236 -21.41 9.69 -4.93
CA ASP A 236 -21.41 9.91 -6.37
C ASP A 236 -20.92 8.66 -7.16
N ILE A 237 -19.92 7.94 -6.63
CA ILE A 237 -19.45 6.66 -7.19
C ILE A 237 -20.55 5.59 -7.13
N ILE A 238 -21.19 5.40 -5.97
CA ILE A 238 -22.21 4.37 -5.78
C ILE A 238 -23.40 4.60 -6.71
N VAL A 239 -23.96 5.83 -6.69
CA VAL A 239 -25.16 6.15 -7.48
C VAL A 239 -24.87 6.11 -8.98
N SER A 240 -23.65 6.48 -9.41
CA SER A 240 -23.26 6.40 -10.82
C SER A 240 -23.18 4.94 -11.30
N ASN A 241 -22.65 4.04 -10.48
CA ASN A 241 -22.58 2.61 -10.84
C ASN A 241 -23.97 1.95 -10.81
N LEU A 242 -24.82 2.29 -9.85
CA LEU A 242 -26.21 1.80 -9.84
C LEU A 242 -27.05 2.37 -10.99
N ALA A 243 -26.75 3.58 -11.47
CA ALA A 243 -27.41 4.14 -12.65
C ALA A 243 -27.02 3.42 -13.94
N GLU A 244 -25.76 3.00 -14.09
CA GLU A 244 -25.33 2.12 -15.19
C GLU A 244 -26.05 0.75 -15.16
N ALA A 245 -26.45 0.27 -13.97
CA ALA A 245 -27.32 -0.89 -13.81
C ALA A 245 -28.80 -0.63 -14.17
N GLY A 246 -29.11 0.50 -14.83
CA GLY A 246 -30.45 0.92 -15.24
C GLY A 246 -31.20 1.77 -14.20
N GLY A 247 -30.53 2.16 -13.11
CA GLY A 247 -31.12 2.92 -12.03
C GLY A 247 -31.44 4.39 -12.40
N THR A 248 -32.51 4.93 -11.83
CA THR A 248 -32.80 6.37 -11.85
C THR A 248 -32.41 6.97 -10.51
N ILE A 249 -31.58 8.01 -10.53
CA ILE A 249 -31.03 8.62 -9.31
C ILE A 249 -32.01 9.64 -8.76
N GLY A 250 -32.47 9.43 -7.54
CA GLY A 250 -33.29 10.36 -6.78
C GLY A 250 -32.44 11.21 -5.83
N ARG A 251 -32.55 12.54 -5.95
CA ARG A 251 -31.91 13.47 -5.02
C ARG A 251 -32.61 13.49 -3.67
N VAL A 252 -31.82 13.48 -2.59
CA VAL A 252 -32.27 13.66 -1.21
C VAL A 252 -31.90 15.07 -0.76
N LYS A 253 -32.85 15.77 -0.17
CA LYS A 253 -32.63 17.08 0.44
C LYS A 253 -31.85 16.89 1.75
N VAL A 254 -30.70 17.54 1.91
CA VAL A 254 -29.90 17.47 3.14
C VAL A 254 -29.99 18.80 3.87
N LEU A 255 -30.49 18.76 5.11
CA LEU A 255 -30.63 19.90 6.01
C LEU A 255 -29.65 19.77 7.16
N LYS A 256 -28.71 20.70 7.32
CA LYS A 256 -27.81 20.73 8.49
C LYS A 256 -28.41 21.57 9.61
N SER A 257 -28.74 20.95 10.73
CA SER A 257 -29.35 21.62 11.89
C SER A 257 -28.46 22.70 12.49
N ALA A 258 -27.13 22.49 12.48
CA ALA A 258 -26.19 23.38 13.15
C ALA A 258 -26.07 24.78 12.52
N ASN A 259 -26.27 24.91 11.21
CA ASN A 259 -26.09 26.16 10.47
C ASN A 259 -27.23 26.48 9.51
N PHE A 260 -28.33 25.73 9.56
CA PHE A 260 -29.49 25.85 8.67
C PHE A 260 -29.11 25.85 7.17
N SER A 261 -27.99 25.22 6.81
CA SER A 261 -27.61 25.08 5.41
C SER A 261 -28.34 23.91 4.77
N GLN A 262 -28.75 24.11 3.52
CA GLN A 262 -29.44 23.13 2.71
C GLN A 262 -28.63 22.84 1.46
N LEU A 263 -28.56 21.57 1.09
CA LEU A 263 -28.11 21.11 -0.22
C LEU A 263 -28.97 19.94 -0.69
N SER A 264 -28.78 19.50 -1.93
CA SER A 264 -29.34 18.24 -2.41
C SER A 264 -28.19 17.32 -2.79
N SER A 265 -28.22 16.07 -2.34
CA SER A 265 -27.25 15.04 -2.70
C SER A 265 -27.91 13.95 -3.56
N PRO A 266 -27.18 13.26 -4.46
CA PRO A 266 -25.76 13.42 -4.78
C PRO A 266 -25.42 14.78 -5.40
N LEU A 267 -24.17 15.22 -5.27
CA LEU A 267 -23.76 16.59 -5.64
C LEU A 267 -23.42 16.72 -7.13
N PHE A 268 -22.85 15.67 -7.73
CA PHE A 268 -22.43 15.66 -9.14
C PHE A 268 -21.51 16.81 -9.53
N LEU A 269 -20.53 17.09 -8.67
CA LEU A 269 -19.52 18.11 -8.95
C LEU A 269 -18.55 17.61 -10.01
N HIS A 270 -18.68 18.14 -11.21
CA HIS A 270 -17.70 17.93 -12.27
C HIS A 270 -16.48 18.82 -12.03
N LYS A 271 -15.28 18.26 -12.27
CA LYS A 271 -14.05 19.06 -12.27
C LYS A 271 -13.71 19.44 -13.69
N ILE A 272 -13.23 20.67 -13.88
CA ILE A 272 -12.72 21.12 -15.17
C ILE A 272 -11.21 21.10 -15.13
N GLN A 273 -10.60 20.33 -16.03
CA GLN A 273 -9.16 20.28 -16.22
C GLN A 273 -8.80 20.87 -17.57
N ASN A 274 -7.97 21.90 -17.58
CA ASN A 274 -7.39 22.41 -18.81
C ASN A 274 -6.16 21.58 -19.16
N VAL A 275 -6.08 21.14 -20.41
CA VAL A 275 -5.00 20.31 -20.95
C VAL A 275 -4.32 21.05 -22.10
N ARG A 276 -2.99 21.05 -22.08
CA ARG A 276 -2.14 21.68 -23.09
C ARG A 276 -1.67 20.60 -24.04
N GLU A 277 -1.97 20.80 -25.31
CA GLU A 277 -1.54 19.92 -26.40
C GLU A 277 -0.04 19.62 -26.36
N GLU A 278 0.79 20.66 -26.22
CA GLU A 278 2.25 20.52 -26.15
C GLU A 278 2.73 19.72 -24.93
N TYR A 279 1.98 19.78 -23.82
CA TYR A 279 2.29 18.98 -22.65
C TYR A 279 2.01 17.50 -22.91
N VAL A 280 0.86 17.17 -23.51
CA VAL A 280 0.52 15.78 -23.91
C VAL A 280 1.59 15.22 -24.86
N LYS A 281 1.92 15.95 -25.93
CA LYS A 281 2.95 15.54 -26.90
C LYS A 281 4.30 15.31 -26.24
N LYS A 282 4.72 16.22 -25.35
CA LYS A 282 6.01 16.13 -24.65
C LYS A 282 6.09 14.90 -23.75
N ILE A 283 5.03 14.63 -22.98
CA ILE A 283 5.01 13.53 -22.02
C ILE A 283 4.88 12.18 -22.74
N LEU A 284 3.98 12.06 -23.72
CA LEU A 284 3.73 10.79 -24.41
C LEU A 284 4.70 10.52 -25.57
N GLY A 285 5.41 11.53 -26.06
CA GLY A 285 6.31 11.39 -27.20
C GLY A 285 5.60 11.17 -28.54
N ILE A 286 4.32 11.54 -28.63
CA ILE A 286 3.48 11.34 -29.82
C ILE A 286 3.25 12.63 -30.60
N LYS A 287 2.99 12.51 -31.89
CA LYS A 287 2.41 13.58 -32.71
C LYS A 287 0.92 13.36 -32.76
N THR A 288 0.15 14.29 -32.20
CA THR A 288 -1.31 14.22 -32.17
C THR A 288 -1.93 15.60 -32.26
N SER A 289 -3.14 15.70 -32.83
CA SER A 289 -3.91 16.95 -32.87
C SER A 289 -4.78 17.13 -31.62
N LYS A 290 -5.34 18.33 -31.42
CA LYS A 290 -6.28 18.59 -30.30
C LYS A 290 -7.54 17.73 -30.40
N GLU A 291 -8.02 17.48 -31.63
CA GLU A 291 -9.20 16.66 -31.91
C GLU A 291 -8.95 15.19 -31.55
N GLU A 292 -7.77 14.66 -31.88
CA GLU A 292 -7.37 13.31 -31.48
C GLU A 292 -7.22 13.18 -29.96
N ILE A 293 -6.61 14.19 -29.30
CA ILE A 293 -6.55 14.25 -27.84
C ILE A 293 -7.96 14.18 -27.25
N CYS A 294 -8.89 15.01 -27.74
CA CYS A 294 -10.26 14.98 -27.25
C CYS A 294 -10.94 13.64 -27.52
N LYS A 295 -10.68 12.99 -28.66
CA LYS A 295 -11.19 11.65 -28.94
C LYS A 295 -10.69 10.64 -27.89
N HIS A 296 -9.41 10.67 -27.53
CA HIS A 296 -8.85 9.78 -26.52
C HIS A 296 -9.45 10.04 -25.12
N VAL A 297 -9.62 11.31 -24.74
CA VAL A 297 -10.29 11.71 -23.50
C VAL A 297 -11.74 11.18 -23.47
N MET A 298 -12.47 11.31 -24.58
CA MET A 298 -13.85 10.81 -24.70
C MET A 298 -13.96 9.29 -24.63
N ARG A 299 -12.97 8.56 -25.14
CA ARG A 299 -12.87 7.10 -24.98
C ARG A 299 -12.66 6.68 -23.53
N MET A 300 -12.14 7.57 -22.68
CA MET A 300 -12.00 7.37 -21.23
C MET A 300 -13.20 7.87 -20.43
N ARG A 301 -14.34 8.10 -21.10
CA ARG A 301 -15.63 8.49 -20.51
C ARG A 301 -15.61 9.84 -19.81
N MET A 302 -14.85 10.79 -20.34
CA MET A 302 -14.85 12.20 -19.96
C MET A 302 -15.28 13.07 -21.14
N ASN A 303 -15.89 14.23 -20.89
CA ASN A 303 -16.16 15.17 -21.98
C ASN A 303 -14.91 16.00 -22.29
N CYS A 304 -14.77 16.41 -23.55
CA CYS A 304 -13.65 17.21 -24.02
C CYS A 304 -14.12 18.22 -25.07
N ASP A 305 -13.84 19.50 -24.81
CA ASP A 305 -14.19 20.61 -25.69
C ASP A 305 -12.93 21.42 -26.02
N ILE A 306 -12.87 21.96 -27.24
CA ILE A 306 -11.78 22.85 -27.66
C ILE A 306 -12.34 24.27 -27.73
N GLU A 307 -12.04 25.09 -26.72
CA GLU A 307 -12.47 26.48 -26.64
C GLU A 307 -11.26 27.41 -26.73
N ASN A 308 -11.27 28.36 -27.68
CA ASN A 308 -10.18 29.34 -27.87
C ASN A 308 -8.78 28.69 -27.98
N GLY A 309 -8.72 27.49 -28.55
CA GLY A 309 -7.48 26.71 -28.67
C GLY A 309 -7.02 26.02 -27.38
N VAL A 310 -7.81 26.03 -26.30
CA VAL A 310 -7.55 25.29 -25.06
C VAL A 310 -8.39 24.01 -25.05
N ILE A 311 -7.78 22.89 -24.71
CA ILE A 311 -8.49 21.62 -24.51
C ILE A 311 -9.05 21.64 -23.08
N ARG A 312 -10.38 21.69 -22.96
CA ARG A 312 -11.10 21.67 -21.69
C ARG A 312 -11.70 20.29 -21.49
N VAL A 313 -11.24 19.60 -20.45
CA VAL A 313 -11.75 18.28 -20.07
C VAL A 313 -12.69 18.43 -18.88
N THR A 314 -13.91 17.92 -19.04
CA THR A 314 -14.90 17.84 -17.96
C THR A 314 -14.86 16.43 -17.40
N VAL A 315 -14.40 16.34 -16.16
CA VAL A 315 -14.22 15.10 -15.40
C VAL A 315 -15.53 14.76 -14.69
N PRO A 316 -16.11 13.57 -14.92
CA PRO A 316 -17.35 13.16 -14.29
C PRO A 316 -17.16 12.87 -12.80
N GLN A 317 -18.25 12.97 -12.04
CA GLN A 317 -18.25 12.86 -10.58
C GLN A 317 -17.63 11.57 -10.00
N TYR A 318 -17.65 10.48 -10.76
CA TYR A 318 -17.16 9.17 -10.32
C TYR A 318 -15.64 9.01 -10.54
N ARG A 319 -15.00 9.91 -11.31
CA ARG A 319 -13.56 9.94 -11.54
C ARG A 319 -12.86 10.83 -10.51
N VAL A 320 -12.69 10.26 -9.32
CA VAL A 320 -12.11 10.96 -8.15
C VAL A 320 -10.58 11.00 -8.19
N ASP A 321 -9.99 10.20 -9.08
CA ASP A 321 -8.56 10.05 -9.34
C ASP A 321 -7.97 11.20 -10.17
N ILE A 322 -8.78 11.88 -11.00
CA ILE A 322 -8.30 13.00 -11.81
C ILE A 322 -8.19 14.26 -10.96
N LEU A 323 -6.95 14.65 -10.64
CA LEU A 323 -6.63 15.82 -9.83
C LEU A 323 -5.89 16.90 -10.63
N ASN A 324 -5.14 16.51 -11.66
CA ASN A 324 -4.25 17.35 -12.42
C ASN A 324 -4.25 16.99 -13.92
N GLU A 325 -3.63 17.84 -14.72
CA GLU A 325 -3.44 17.63 -16.16
C GLU A 325 -2.74 16.31 -16.49
N ILE A 326 -1.76 15.86 -15.68
CA ILE A 326 -1.02 14.62 -15.91
C ILE A 326 -1.91 13.37 -15.81
N ASP A 327 -2.96 13.40 -14.99
CA ASP A 327 -3.89 12.27 -14.84
C ASP A 327 -4.71 12.11 -16.13
N VAL A 328 -5.04 13.22 -16.80
CA VAL A 328 -5.67 13.18 -18.12
C VAL A 328 -4.71 12.66 -19.20
N VAL A 329 -3.42 13.04 -19.13
CA VAL A 329 -2.38 12.50 -20.04
C VAL A 329 -2.25 10.98 -19.90
N GLU A 330 -2.32 10.48 -18.68
CA GLU A 330 -2.32 9.05 -18.40
C GLU A 330 -3.53 8.34 -19.02
N ASP A 331 -4.73 8.90 -18.86
CA ASP A 331 -5.95 8.41 -19.49
C ASP A 331 -5.84 8.38 -21.03
N ILE A 332 -5.24 9.41 -21.63
CA ILE A 332 -4.96 9.43 -23.08
C ILE A 332 -4.04 8.27 -23.46
N ALA A 333 -3.00 8.00 -22.68
CA ALA A 333 -2.09 6.88 -22.92
C ALA A 333 -2.80 5.52 -22.80
N MET A 334 -3.67 5.34 -21.80
CA MET A 334 -4.50 4.13 -21.65
C MET A 334 -5.48 3.96 -22.83
N SER A 335 -6.05 5.06 -23.33
CA SER A 335 -6.92 5.05 -24.51
C SER A 335 -6.18 4.62 -25.79
N ILE A 336 -4.94 5.08 -25.97
CA ILE A 336 -4.06 4.64 -27.06
C ILE A 336 -3.69 3.16 -26.88
N GLY A 337 -3.49 2.74 -25.63
CA GLY A 337 -2.93 1.44 -25.26
C GLY A 337 -1.41 1.51 -25.25
N TYR A 338 -0.77 1.18 -24.14
CA TYR A 338 0.67 1.38 -23.96
C TYR A 338 1.53 0.66 -25.01
N ASN A 339 1.08 -0.50 -25.50
CA ASN A 339 1.77 -1.25 -26.55
C ASN A 339 1.77 -0.53 -27.91
N ASN A 340 0.92 0.48 -28.10
CA ASN A 340 0.86 1.28 -29.32
C ASN A 340 1.70 2.57 -29.24
N LEU A 341 2.40 2.81 -28.12
CA LEU A 341 3.34 3.93 -27.98
C LEU A 341 4.74 3.46 -28.41
N GLU A 342 5.28 4.06 -29.48
CA GLU A 342 6.61 3.70 -29.97
C GLU A 342 7.72 4.19 -29.02
N PRO A 343 8.64 3.32 -28.56
CA PRO A 343 9.74 3.74 -27.70
C PRO A 343 10.73 4.59 -28.49
N SER A 344 11.04 5.78 -27.98
CA SER A 344 12.11 6.62 -28.54
C SER A 344 13.48 6.12 -28.09
N LYS A 345 14.47 6.16 -29.00
CA LYS A 345 15.85 5.80 -28.66
C LYS A 345 16.48 6.92 -27.83
N TYR A 346 16.74 6.66 -26.54
CA TYR A 346 17.45 7.60 -25.68
C TYR A 346 18.94 7.67 -26.08
N ILE A 347 19.45 8.87 -26.28
CA ILE A 347 20.88 9.13 -26.53
C ILE A 347 21.43 9.86 -25.30
N SER A 348 22.21 9.15 -24.48
CA SER A 348 23.01 9.77 -23.43
C SER A 348 24.40 10.10 -23.96
N THR A 349 24.87 11.31 -23.71
CA THR A 349 26.24 11.74 -23.99
C THR A 349 27.17 11.62 -22.78
N ASN A 350 26.64 11.27 -21.61
CA ASN A 350 27.38 11.27 -20.36
C ASN A 350 27.93 9.87 -20.04
N TYR A 351 29.17 9.82 -19.57
CA TYR A 351 29.77 8.58 -19.07
C TYR A 351 29.47 8.42 -17.58
N GLY A 352 28.89 7.27 -17.20
CA GLY A 352 28.79 6.88 -15.81
C GLY A 352 30.16 6.41 -15.28
N SER A 353 30.39 6.55 -13.97
CA SER A 353 31.51 5.94 -13.28
C SER A 353 31.02 5.23 -12.02
N TYR A 354 31.78 4.23 -11.56
CA TYR A 354 31.48 3.56 -10.30
C TYR A 354 31.87 4.45 -9.13
N ASP A 355 31.03 4.45 -8.09
CA ASP A 355 31.40 5.04 -6.81
C ASP A 355 32.66 4.36 -6.24
N TYR A 356 33.51 5.16 -5.59
CA TYR A 356 34.79 4.69 -5.05
C TYR A 356 34.60 3.56 -4.02
N MET A 357 33.58 3.64 -3.15
CA MET A 357 33.29 2.58 -2.17
C MET A 357 32.97 1.26 -2.87
N THR A 358 32.23 1.31 -3.98
CA THR A 358 31.88 0.11 -4.76
C THR A 358 33.13 -0.55 -5.33
N LEU A 359 34.07 0.24 -5.85
CA LEU A 359 35.34 -0.30 -6.38
C LEU A 359 36.20 -0.91 -5.27
N LEU A 360 36.26 -0.26 -4.09
CA LEU A 360 36.99 -0.77 -2.94
C LEU A 360 36.38 -2.08 -2.42
N GLU A 361 35.05 -2.15 -2.27
CA GLU A 361 34.36 -3.38 -1.86
C GLU A 361 34.63 -4.53 -2.84
N ARG A 362 34.58 -4.28 -4.16
CA ARG A 362 34.92 -5.28 -5.17
C ARG A 362 36.35 -5.80 -4.98
N LYS A 363 37.31 -4.90 -4.76
CA LYS A 363 38.70 -5.30 -4.50
C LYS A 363 38.84 -6.12 -3.22
N ILE A 364 38.14 -5.76 -2.14
CA ILE A 364 38.13 -6.53 -0.88
C ILE A 364 37.54 -7.93 -1.09
N ARG A 365 36.45 -8.05 -1.86
CA ARG A 365 35.88 -9.35 -2.24
C ARG A 365 36.85 -10.21 -3.03
N GLU A 366 37.47 -9.66 -4.06
CA GLU A 366 38.48 -10.36 -4.88
C GLU A 366 39.65 -10.85 -4.03
N LEU A 367 40.14 -10.02 -3.11
CA LEU A 367 41.22 -10.39 -2.19
C LEU A 367 40.78 -11.48 -1.19
N GLY A 368 39.54 -11.45 -0.70
CA GLY A 368 38.97 -12.50 0.15
C GLY A 368 38.89 -13.86 -0.55
N ILE A 369 38.41 -13.86 -1.80
CA ILE A 369 38.36 -15.06 -2.65
C ILE A 369 39.79 -15.55 -2.92
N GLY A 370 40.70 -14.65 -3.28
CA GLY A 370 42.11 -14.97 -3.51
C GLY A 370 42.83 -15.53 -2.27
N ALA A 371 42.38 -15.16 -1.07
CA ALA A 371 42.85 -15.71 0.20
C ALA A 371 42.21 -17.07 0.56
N GLY A 372 41.36 -17.63 -0.31
CA GLY A 372 40.75 -18.95 -0.15
C GLY A 372 39.47 -18.97 0.69
N TYR A 373 38.78 -17.84 0.83
CA TYR A 373 37.48 -17.77 1.48
C TYR A 373 36.33 -17.83 0.47
N VAL A 374 35.19 -18.34 0.92
CA VAL A 374 33.93 -18.33 0.18
C VAL A 374 33.07 -17.17 0.67
N GLU A 375 32.58 -16.32 -0.25
CA GLU A 375 31.65 -15.23 0.13
C GLU A 375 30.28 -15.80 0.49
N ILE A 376 29.71 -15.34 1.60
CA ILE A 376 28.34 -15.61 2.04
C ILE A 376 27.56 -14.30 2.11
N SER A 377 26.23 -14.39 2.13
CA SER A 377 25.34 -13.23 2.29
C SER A 377 24.27 -13.55 3.33
N ASN A 378 24.34 -12.87 4.47
CA ASN A 378 23.38 -13.04 5.55
C ASN A 378 22.30 -11.96 5.51
N PHE A 379 21.18 -12.21 6.19
CA PHE A 379 20.16 -11.21 6.40
C PHE A 379 20.72 -10.00 7.17
N VAL A 380 20.22 -8.81 6.81
CA VAL A 380 20.51 -7.57 7.54
C VAL A 380 19.76 -7.53 8.88
N LEU A 381 18.59 -8.16 8.94
CA LEU A 381 17.84 -8.33 10.18
C LEU A 381 18.29 -9.60 10.91
N ILE A 382 18.34 -9.52 12.23
CA ILE A 382 18.76 -10.60 13.13
C ILE A 382 18.02 -10.48 14.46
N LYS A 383 17.93 -11.58 15.20
CA LYS A 383 17.48 -11.60 16.58
C LYS A 383 18.44 -10.78 17.44
N ASP A 384 17.92 -9.82 18.20
CA ASP A 384 18.70 -8.96 19.09
C ASP A 384 19.51 -9.75 20.13
N GLU A 385 18.97 -10.87 20.61
CA GLU A 385 19.67 -11.85 21.44
C GLU A 385 20.92 -12.47 20.82
N LYS A 386 21.24 -12.23 19.54
CA LYS A 386 22.50 -12.65 18.91
C LYS A 386 23.52 -11.51 18.82
N LEU A 387 23.11 -10.27 19.07
CA LEU A 387 24.01 -9.12 19.05
C LEU A 387 24.89 -9.08 20.31
N PHE A 388 26.08 -8.48 20.17
CA PHE A 388 27.05 -8.32 21.25
C PHE A 388 27.03 -6.93 21.91
N SER A 389 26.41 -5.96 21.26
CA SER A 389 26.26 -4.58 21.72
C SER A 389 24.80 -4.24 21.89
N ASN A 390 24.46 -3.53 22.97
CA ASN A 390 23.10 -3.05 23.26
C ASN A 390 22.73 -1.78 22.45
N LYS A 391 23.63 -1.27 21.61
CA LYS A 391 23.37 -0.14 20.72
C LYS A 391 23.02 -0.66 19.31
N TYR A 392 21.74 -0.90 19.08
CA TYR A 392 21.20 -1.39 17.81
C TYR A 392 19.82 -0.80 17.54
N VAL A 393 19.37 -0.91 16.29
CA VAL A 393 18.01 -0.52 15.89
C VAL A 393 17.07 -1.71 16.10
N LYS A 394 16.03 -1.53 16.93
CA LYS A 394 14.99 -2.53 17.19
C LYS A 394 13.76 -2.27 16.31
N ILE A 395 13.21 -3.31 15.72
CA ILE A 395 11.99 -3.27 14.91
C ILE A 395 10.78 -3.37 15.84
N LEU A 396 9.85 -2.41 15.77
CA LEU A 396 8.71 -2.33 16.70
C LEU A 396 7.67 -3.46 16.47
N ASN A 397 7.36 -3.75 15.21
CA ASN A 397 6.38 -4.78 14.81
C ASN A 397 7.03 -5.73 13.79
N PRO A 398 8.02 -6.54 14.19
CA PRO A 398 8.70 -7.44 13.27
C PRO A 398 7.75 -8.54 12.79
N VAL A 399 7.95 -9.02 11.56
CA VAL A 399 7.15 -10.12 10.99
C VAL A 399 7.36 -11.41 11.77
N THR A 400 8.59 -11.66 12.22
CA THR A 400 8.97 -12.76 13.11
C THR A 400 9.96 -12.27 14.14
N ASP A 401 9.99 -12.90 15.32
CA ASP A 401 10.92 -12.51 16.39
C ASP A 401 12.40 -12.75 16.02
N GLU A 402 12.69 -13.68 15.11
CA GLU A 402 14.04 -13.95 14.58
C GLU A 402 14.65 -12.75 13.80
N TYR A 403 13.83 -11.77 13.41
CA TYR A 403 14.24 -10.59 12.65
C TYR A 403 13.82 -9.29 13.36
N ASN A 404 13.98 -9.25 14.69
CA ASN A 404 13.53 -8.15 15.54
C ASN A 404 14.53 -6.96 15.66
N ALA A 405 15.75 -7.08 15.12
CA ALA A 405 16.76 -6.03 15.15
C ALA A 405 17.57 -5.95 13.86
N VAL A 406 18.23 -4.82 13.64
CA VAL A 406 19.18 -4.60 12.53
C VAL A 406 20.59 -4.90 13.00
N ARG A 407 21.36 -5.65 12.21
CA ARG A 407 22.76 -6.00 12.53
C ARG A 407 23.64 -4.74 12.65
N ASN A 408 24.43 -4.66 13.72
CA ASN A 408 25.45 -3.63 13.94
C ASN A 408 26.89 -4.13 13.74
N SER A 409 27.03 -5.41 13.40
CA SER A 409 28.24 -6.13 13.05
C SER A 409 27.84 -7.32 12.15
N LEU A 410 28.75 -7.78 11.29
CA LEU A 410 28.59 -9.00 10.50
C LEU A 410 28.94 -10.26 11.31
N ILE A 411 29.67 -10.13 12.42
CA ILE A 411 30.14 -11.27 13.23
C ILE A 411 28.99 -12.20 13.68
N PRO A 412 27.85 -11.70 14.21
CA PRO A 412 26.72 -12.56 14.57
C PRO A 412 26.19 -13.39 13.40
N GLY A 413 26.13 -12.81 12.19
CA GLY A 413 25.68 -13.51 10.99
C GLY A 413 26.65 -14.62 10.56
N LEU A 414 27.96 -14.36 10.63
CA LEU A 414 28.97 -15.37 10.36
C LEU A 414 28.92 -16.52 11.37
N LEU A 415 28.74 -16.23 12.66
CA LEU A 415 28.60 -17.26 13.68
C LEU A 415 27.33 -18.11 13.47
N ASP A 416 26.20 -17.49 13.15
CA ASP A 416 24.95 -18.20 12.83
C ASP A 416 25.11 -19.08 11.58
N PHE A 417 25.86 -18.63 10.58
CA PHE A 417 26.21 -19.43 9.41
C PHE A 417 27.09 -20.63 9.78
N LEU A 418 28.15 -20.42 10.56
CA LEU A 418 29.06 -21.49 10.99
C LEU A 418 28.31 -22.56 11.81
N SER A 419 27.45 -22.14 12.73
CA SER A 419 26.60 -23.04 13.53
C SER A 419 25.78 -23.99 12.66
N LYS A 420 25.16 -23.48 11.59
CA LYS A 420 24.36 -24.29 10.65
C LYS A 420 25.19 -25.20 9.74
N ASN A 421 26.47 -24.90 9.57
CA ASN A 421 27.35 -25.60 8.63
C ASN A 421 28.48 -26.37 9.31
N GLN A 422 28.46 -26.53 10.63
CA GLN A 422 29.56 -27.16 11.37
C GLN A 422 29.81 -28.64 11.05
N HIS A 423 28.88 -29.29 10.35
CA HIS A 423 29.05 -30.66 9.84
C HIS A 423 29.65 -30.74 8.43
N ALA A 424 29.98 -29.59 7.81
CA ALA A 424 30.66 -29.54 6.53
C ALA A 424 32.15 -29.92 6.67
N LYS A 425 32.82 -30.09 5.52
CA LYS A 425 34.25 -30.43 5.50
C LYS A 425 35.11 -29.26 5.97
N PHE A 426 35.94 -29.51 6.97
CA PHE A 426 36.92 -28.55 7.48
C PHE A 426 38.15 -28.39 6.57
N PRO A 427 38.84 -27.22 6.62
CA PRO A 427 38.41 -25.99 7.30
C PRO A 427 37.28 -25.28 6.55
N ILE A 428 36.33 -24.69 7.29
CA ILE A 428 35.31 -23.81 6.71
C ILE A 428 35.85 -22.39 6.73
N ARG A 429 36.07 -21.80 5.55
CA ARG A 429 36.56 -20.43 5.38
C ARG A 429 35.51 -19.59 4.67
N VAL A 430 34.84 -18.72 5.41
CA VAL A 430 33.76 -17.87 4.88
C VAL A 430 34.01 -16.41 5.16
N PHE A 431 33.50 -15.54 4.29
CA PHE A 431 33.53 -14.10 4.52
C PHE A 431 32.27 -13.44 4.01
N GLU A 432 31.93 -12.27 4.53
CA GLU A 432 30.83 -11.44 4.04
C GLU A 432 31.31 -9.99 3.94
N THR A 433 30.85 -9.30 2.91
CA THR A 433 30.95 -7.85 2.83
C THR A 433 29.55 -7.25 2.76
N GLY A 434 29.28 -6.23 3.57
CA GLY A 434 27.94 -5.67 3.61
C GLY A 434 27.77 -4.52 4.58
N ASP A 435 26.55 -3.99 4.58
CA ASP A 435 26.17 -2.87 5.44
C ASP A 435 25.76 -3.37 6.83
N VAL A 436 26.12 -2.58 7.83
CA VAL A 436 25.66 -2.67 9.21
C VAL A 436 25.14 -1.30 9.67
N VAL A 437 24.30 -1.27 10.69
CA VAL A 437 23.81 -0.02 11.28
C VAL A 437 24.48 0.21 12.62
N VAL A 438 25.28 1.27 12.70
CA VAL A 438 26.01 1.65 13.92
C VAL A 438 25.41 2.89 14.54
N TYR A 439 25.47 2.96 15.87
CA TYR A 439 25.08 4.15 16.61
C TYR A 439 25.98 5.34 16.25
N ASP A 440 25.38 6.47 15.90
CA ASP A 440 26.07 7.72 15.62
C ASP A 440 25.18 8.89 16.05
N SER A 441 25.51 9.49 17.19
CA SER A 441 24.74 10.60 17.74
C SER A 441 24.85 11.90 16.94
N SER A 442 25.70 11.96 15.90
CA SER A 442 25.82 13.12 15.02
C SER A 442 24.78 13.13 13.89
N THR A 443 24.07 12.02 13.67
CA THR A 443 23.02 11.94 12.65
C THR A 443 21.64 12.30 13.21
N ASP A 444 20.75 12.74 12.32
CA ASP A 444 19.35 13.05 12.62
C ASP A 444 18.53 11.84 13.12
N THR A 445 18.93 10.64 12.70
CA THR A 445 18.32 9.37 13.11
C THR A 445 19.00 8.72 14.33
N GLY A 446 20.14 9.24 14.79
CA GLY A 446 20.96 8.66 15.88
C GLY A 446 21.75 7.39 15.50
N PHE A 447 21.65 6.96 14.25
CA PHE A 447 22.36 5.83 13.67
C PHE A 447 22.86 6.17 12.28
N ARG A 448 23.81 5.39 11.76
CA ARG A 448 24.24 5.45 10.35
C ARG A 448 24.53 4.07 9.79
N ASN A 449 24.40 3.95 8.48
CA ASN A 449 24.94 2.80 7.75
C ASN A 449 26.47 2.87 7.75
N ASP A 450 27.10 1.71 7.89
CA ASP A 450 28.55 1.54 7.83
C ASP A 450 28.90 0.28 7.05
N LYS A 451 29.97 0.31 6.26
CA LYS A 451 30.41 -0.81 5.44
C LYS A 451 31.44 -1.66 6.17
N ARG A 452 31.22 -2.97 6.19
CA ARG A 452 32.06 -3.96 6.88
C ARG A 452 32.46 -5.10 5.95
N ALA A 453 33.60 -5.72 6.23
CA ALA A 453 33.98 -7.03 5.71
C ALA A 453 34.35 -7.93 6.88
N ALA A 454 33.67 -9.06 7.05
CA ALA A 454 34.00 -10.02 8.11
C ALA A 454 34.45 -11.35 7.51
N TYR A 455 35.41 -12.00 8.16
CA TYR A 455 36.03 -13.25 7.74
C TYR A 455 36.01 -14.20 8.93
N ALA A 456 35.76 -15.48 8.68
CA ALA A 456 35.79 -16.51 9.70
C ALA A 456 36.43 -17.79 9.19
N ILE A 457 37.17 -18.45 10.08
CA ILE A 457 37.67 -19.82 9.88
C ILE A 457 37.18 -20.68 11.04
N MET A 458 36.60 -21.84 10.74
CA MET A 458 36.29 -22.89 11.72
C MET A 458 36.95 -24.20 11.29
N ASP A 459 37.63 -24.85 12.22
CA ASP A 459 38.35 -26.12 12.01
C ASP A 459 38.45 -26.88 13.36
N ASN A 460 38.90 -28.13 13.34
CA ASN A 460 39.20 -28.90 14.56
C ASN A 460 40.32 -28.27 15.39
N LYS A 461 41.22 -27.53 14.74
CA LYS A 461 42.29 -26.77 15.36
C LYS A 461 42.54 -25.52 14.55
N VAL A 462 42.30 -24.36 15.15
CA VAL A 462 42.57 -23.05 14.56
C VAL A 462 43.06 -22.11 15.65
N SER A 463 43.90 -21.16 15.27
CA SER A 463 44.58 -20.21 16.14
C SER A 463 44.54 -18.80 15.56
N TYR A 464 44.81 -17.81 16.40
CA TYR A 464 44.87 -16.40 16.00
C TYR A 464 45.66 -16.16 14.69
N GLU A 465 46.81 -16.83 14.52
CA GLU A 465 47.69 -16.69 13.37
C GLU A 465 47.02 -17.13 12.05
N ASP A 466 46.12 -18.13 12.10
CA ASP A 466 45.45 -18.68 10.92
C ASP A 466 44.54 -17.64 10.23
N ILE A 467 43.94 -16.73 11.01
CA ILE A 467 43.16 -15.62 10.46
C ILE A 467 43.98 -14.33 10.31
N GLN A 468 44.98 -14.12 11.16
CA GLN A 468 45.80 -12.92 11.09
C GLN A 468 46.60 -12.85 9.78
N ALA A 469 47.15 -13.96 9.30
CA ALA A 469 47.90 -14.02 8.05
C ALA A 469 47.07 -13.58 6.81
N PRO A 470 45.90 -14.16 6.50
CA PRO A 470 45.10 -13.72 5.36
C PRO A 470 44.57 -12.29 5.52
N ILE A 471 44.17 -11.87 6.72
CA ILE A 471 43.72 -10.49 6.95
C ILE A 471 44.85 -9.49 6.73
N HIS A 472 46.06 -9.81 7.20
CA HIS A 472 47.25 -9.00 6.94
C HIS A 472 47.55 -8.91 5.44
N TYR A 473 47.45 -10.03 4.71
CA TYR A 473 47.60 -10.06 3.25
C TYR A 473 46.60 -9.15 2.53
N ILE A 474 45.32 -9.19 2.92
CA ILE A 474 44.26 -8.35 2.32
C ILE A 474 44.58 -6.88 2.54
N LEU A 475 44.87 -6.47 3.77
CA LEU A 475 45.16 -5.07 4.11
C LEU A 475 46.45 -4.57 3.42
N LYS A 476 47.50 -5.39 3.40
CA LYS A 476 48.75 -5.08 2.70
C LYS A 476 48.55 -4.94 1.20
N SER A 477 47.71 -5.79 0.59
CA SER A 477 47.34 -5.71 -0.84
C SER A 477 46.50 -4.46 -1.19
N LEU A 478 45.90 -3.82 -0.19
CA LEU A 478 45.27 -2.52 -0.33
C LEU A 478 46.26 -1.35 -0.15
N GLY A 479 47.52 -1.61 0.21
CA GLY A 479 48.54 -0.60 0.48
C GLY A 479 48.59 -0.13 1.94
N LEU A 480 47.97 -0.87 2.87
CA LEU A 480 47.91 -0.51 4.29
C LEU A 480 48.91 -1.34 5.10
N GLU A 481 49.93 -0.69 5.65
CA GLU A 481 50.82 -1.26 6.66
C GLU A 481 50.20 -1.07 8.06
N VAL A 482 49.63 -2.14 8.62
CA VAL A 482 48.82 -2.09 9.84
C VAL A 482 49.58 -2.63 11.06
N ASN A 483 49.19 -2.16 12.24
CA ASN A 483 49.66 -2.64 13.53
C ASN A 483 48.52 -3.32 14.30
N TYR A 484 48.84 -4.33 15.10
CA TYR A 484 47.90 -5.05 15.95
C TYR A 484 48.14 -4.65 17.40
N LYS A 485 47.09 -4.20 18.09
CA LYS A 485 47.14 -3.89 19.53
C LYS A 485 46.18 -4.81 20.25
N GLU A 486 46.66 -5.47 21.31
CA GLU A 486 45.83 -6.33 22.16
C GLU A 486 44.58 -5.57 22.61
N GLU A 487 43.42 -6.22 22.46
CA GLU A 487 42.12 -5.68 22.86
C GLU A 487 41.29 -6.81 23.44
N ASN A 488 40.80 -6.64 24.67
CA ASN A 488 39.88 -7.57 25.29
C ASN A 488 38.44 -7.11 25.07
N ASN A 489 37.59 -8.02 24.59
CA ASN A 489 36.15 -7.82 24.47
C ASN A 489 35.40 -9.13 24.74
N ASN A 490 34.07 -9.08 24.77
CA ASN A 490 33.22 -10.23 25.09
C ASN A 490 33.05 -11.24 23.93
N ILE A 491 33.56 -10.94 22.74
CA ILE A 491 33.46 -11.80 21.55
C ILE A 491 34.61 -12.80 21.53
N PHE A 492 35.80 -12.39 21.98
CA PHE A 492 37.03 -13.15 21.84
C PHE A 492 37.58 -13.66 23.18
N ILE A 493 38.52 -14.61 23.11
CA ILE A 493 39.28 -15.10 24.26
C ILE A 493 40.25 -14.00 24.73
N GLU A 494 40.30 -13.76 26.04
CA GLU A 494 41.22 -12.79 26.66
C GLU A 494 42.67 -13.10 26.29
N GLY A 495 43.41 -12.08 25.84
CA GLY A 495 44.80 -12.22 25.37
C GLY A 495 44.96 -12.89 24.01
N ARG A 496 43.87 -13.26 23.31
CA ARG A 496 43.90 -13.84 21.94
C ARG A 496 43.08 -13.03 20.94
N SER A 497 43.07 -11.71 21.12
CA SER A 497 42.42 -10.77 20.23
C SER A 497 43.16 -9.46 20.13
N ALA A 498 42.98 -8.78 18.99
CA ALA A 498 43.58 -7.50 18.71
C ALA A 498 42.62 -6.58 17.94
N SER A 499 42.74 -5.29 18.22
CA SER A 499 42.34 -4.24 17.30
C SER A 499 43.38 -4.10 16.18
N ILE A 500 42.90 -3.89 14.96
CA ILE A 500 43.74 -3.59 13.79
C ILE A 500 43.79 -2.07 13.63
N PHE A 501 44.99 -1.49 13.63
CA PHE A 501 45.20 -0.06 13.47
C PHE A 501 45.99 0.27 12.20
N TYR A 502 45.53 1.27 11.46
CA TYR A 502 46.34 1.98 10.48
C TYR A 502 46.61 3.38 11.02
N GLU A 503 47.88 3.73 11.21
CA GLU A 503 48.29 4.91 11.99
C GLU A 503 47.66 4.87 13.41
N ASN A 504 46.76 5.81 13.71
CA ASN A 504 46.06 5.91 15.00
C ASN A 504 44.59 5.51 14.91
N GLU A 505 44.11 5.05 13.76
CA GLU A 505 42.69 4.74 13.54
C GLU A 505 42.42 3.24 13.53
N LYS A 506 41.32 2.85 14.19
CA LYS A 506 40.88 1.46 14.26
C LYS A 506 40.23 1.05 12.94
N MET A 507 40.85 0.11 12.23
CA MET A 507 40.39 -0.45 10.96
C MET A 507 39.61 -1.75 11.11
N GLY A 508 39.56 -2.32 12.32
CA GLY A 508 38.84 -3.57 12.56
C GLY A 508 39.24 -4.26 13.85
N VAL A 509 38.71 -5.47 14.03
CA VAL A 509 38.99 -6.37 15.14
C VAL A 509 39.26 -7.78 14.63
N ILE A 510 40.05 -8.55 15.36
CA ILE A 510 40.43 -9.92 15.01
C ILE A 510 40.70 -10.74 16.28
N GLY A 511 40.31 -12.02 16.31
CA GLY A 511 40.60 -12.87 17.46
C GLY A 511 40.04 -14.28 17.37
N GLU A 512 40.44 -15.09 18.34
CA GLU A 512 39.84 -16.40 18.63
C GLU A 512 38.51 -16.20 19.37
N VAL A 513 37.42 -16.79 18.86
CA VAL A 513 36.09 -16.62 19.44
C VAL A 513 36.03 -17.26 20.83
N ASN A 514 35.46 -16.53 21.79
CA ASN A 514 35.31 -17.00 23.17
C ASN A 514 34.44 -18.28 23.22
N PRO A 515 34.83 -19.32 23.99
CA PRO A 515 34.02 -20.52 24.18
C PRO A 515 32.56 -20.25 24.59
N ASP A 516 32.31 -19.26 25.45
CA ASP A 516 30.94 -18.91 25.87
C ASP A 516 30.10 -18.39 24.69
N VAL A 517 30.73 -17.69 23.74
CA VAL A 517 30.09 -17.22 22.51
C VAL A 517 29.84 -18.39 21.55
N LEU A 518 30.81 -19.30 21.38
CA LEU A 518 30.61 -20.51 20.59
C LEU A 518 29.43 -21.34 21.12
N ILE A 519 29.36 -21.53 22.44
CA ILE A 519 28.24 -22.23 23.11
C ILE A 519 26.91 -21.49 22.87
N ARG A 520 26.87 -20.16 23.02
CA ARG A 520 25.66 -19.35 22.76
C ARG A 520 25.12 -19.53 21.34
N PHE A 521 26.01 -19.71 20.36
CA PHE A 521 25.64 -19.95 18.97
C PHE A 521 25.50 -21.45 18.62
N GLY A 522 25.76 -22.36 19.56
CA GLY A 522 25.70 -23.81 19.34
C GLY A 522 26.80 -24.34 18.42
N ILE A 523 28.01 -23.77 18.49
CA ILE A 523 29.18 -24.18 17.71
C ILE A 523 30.10 -25.05 18.57
N GLU A 524 30.42 -26.27 18.11
CA GLU A 524 31.23 -27.23 18.86
C GLU A 524 32.75 -27.12 18.61
N TYR A 525 33.14 -26.42 17.54
CA TYR A 525 34.51 -26.34 17.05
C TYR A 525 35.10 -24.93 17.27
N PRO A 526 36.42 -24.80 17.47
CA PRO A 526 37.05 -23.50 17.58
C PRO A 526 36.88 -22.70 16.27
N ALA A 527 36.62 -21.40 16.44
CA ALA A 527 36.52 -20.47 15.32
C ALA A 527 37.36 -19.22 15.60
N VAL A 528 37.88 -18.65 14.53
CA VAL A 528 38.57 -17.36 14.52
C VAL A 528 37.84 -16.41 13.60
N ILE A 529 37.68 -15.15 14.01
CA ILE A 529 36.90 -14.16 13.26
C ILE A 529 37.65 -12.83 13.21
N ALA A 530 37.54 -12.14 12.07
CA ALA A 530 37.94 -10.77 11.89
C ALA A 530 36.79 -9.95 11.28
N GLU A 531 36.67 -8.68 11.66
CA GLU A 531 35.78 -7.71 11.03
C GLU A 531 36.54 -6.43 10.72
N LEU A 532 36.58 -6.07 9.44
CA LEU A 532 37.22 -4.88 8.88
C LEU A 532 36.19 -3.78 8.64
N TYR A 533 36.59 -2.55 8.92
CA TYR A 533 35.77 -1.36 8.83
C TYR A 533 36.04 -0.66 7.49
N ILE A 534 35.36 -1.11 6.42
CA ILE A 534 35.62 -0.66 5.04
C ILE A 534 35.47 0.87 4.92
N SER A 535 34.49 1.47 5.58
CA SER A 535 34.33 2.93 5.55
C SER A 535 35.54 3.68 6.10
N GLU A 536 36.19 3.15 7.15
CA GLU A 536 37.40 3.76 7.71
C GLU A 536 38.61 3.54 6.79
N ILE A 537 38.71 2.34 6.19
CA ILE A 537 39.72 2.04 5.16
C ILE A 537 39.59 3.00 3.98
N ALA A 538 38.36 3.25 3.51
CA ALA A 538 38.09 4.11 2.37
C ALA A 538 38.49 5.57 2.61
N LYS A 539 38.17 6.13 3.78
CA LYS A 539 38.57 7.50 4.15
C LYS A 539 40.09 7.68 4.03
N ARG A 540 40.86 6.67 4.41
CA ARG A 540 42.33 6.74 4.43
C ARG A 540 42.94 6.54 3.06
N LEU A 541 42.45 5.59 2.27
CA LEU A 541 42.92 5.38 0.90
C LEU A 541 42.54 6.53 -0.06
N THR A 542 41.47 7.26 0.26
CA THR A 542 41.09 8.46 -0.51
C THR A 542 42.03 9.63 -0.22
N ASN A 543 42.45 9.83 1.03
CA ASN A 543 43.38 10.90 1.42
C ASN A 543 44.82 10.71 0.88
N GLN A 544 45.16 9.55 0.33
CA GLN A 544 46.45 9.27 -0.30
C GLN A 544 46.48 9.59 -1.81
N ARG A 545 45.32 9.86 -2.41
CA ARG A 545 45.21 10.34 -3.80
C ARG A 545 45.17 11.86 -3.83
#